data_AF-A0A3D0DZ12-F1
#
_entry.id   AF-A0A3D0DZ12-F1
#
_cell.length_a   1.000
_cell.length_b   1.000
_cell.length_c   1.000
_cell.angle_alpha   90.00
_cell.angle_beta   90.00
_cell.angle_gamma   90.00
#
_symmetry.space_group_name_H-M   'P 1'
#
loop_
_entity.id
_entity.type
_entity.pdbx_description
1 polymer ?
#
loop_
_entity_poly.entity_id
_entity_poly.type
_entity_poly.pdbx_seq_one_letter_code
_entity_poly.pdbx_strand_id
1 'polypeptide(L)'
;MAYRWETPSSVWLEDDRSGQFALETTEGLGRIDWQAHARGRVLDVAHLLGASLPVSCACAPIYPEGFAFCPTCGQALHKLAGRSLRQPDWWGTAGD
;
A
#
# COMPACT_ATOMS: atom_id res chain seq x y z
N MET A 1 -1.78 -1.41 -19.73
CA MET A 1 -3.14 -1.32 -19.14
C MET A 1 -2.98 -1.43 -17.63
N ALA A 2 -3.65 -0.64 -16.78
CA ALA A 2 -3.44 -0.76 -15.34
C ALA A 2 -4.21 -1.95 -14.74
N TYR A 3 -3.57 -2.78 -13.93
CA TYR A 3 -4.24 -3.89 -13.24
C TYR A 3 -4.72 -3.45 -11.85
N ARG A 4 -5.94 -3.80 -11.48
CA ARG A 4 -6.56 -3.44 -10.20
C ARG A 4 -6.37 -4.57 -9.18
N TRP A 5 -5.75 -4.25 -8.05
CA TRP A 5 -5.54 -5.15 -6.94
C TRP A 5 -6.44 -4.75 -5.76
N GLU A 6 -7.34 -5.65 -5.38
CA GLU A 6 -8.26 -5.43 -4.26
C GLU A 6 -7.78 -6.25 -3.05
N THR A 7 -7.55 -5.55 -1.95
CA THR A 7 -7.19 -6.12 -0.65
C THR A 7 -8.35 -5.87 0.33
N PRO A 8 -8.38 -6.53 1.50
CA PRO A 8 -9.46 -6.33 2.46
C PRO A 8 -9.69 -4.86 2.86
N SER A 9 -8.63 -4.04 2.88
CA SER A 9 -8.68 -2.67 3.39
C SER A 9 -8.38 -1.59 2.34
N SER A 10 -7.96 -1.97 1.13
CA SER A 10 -7.49 -1.01 0.13
C SER A 10 -7.53 -1.53 -1.31
N VAL A 11 -7.58 -0.60 -2.26
CA VAL A 11 -7.50 -0.89 -3.70
C VAL A 11 -6.29 -0.19 -4.29
N TRP A 12 -5.55 -0.93 -5.11
CA TRP A 12 -4.34 -0.46 -5.77
C TRP A 12 -4.44 -0.61 -7.28
N LEU A 13 -3.77 0.28 -8.00
CA LEU A 13 -3.56 0.18 -9.44
C LEU A 13 -2.09 -0.09 -9.71
N GLU A 14 -1.80 -1.17 -10.40
CA GLU A 14 -0.48 -1.46 -10.93
C GLU A 14 -0.32 -0.80 -12.30
N ASP A 15 0.70 0.04 -12.44
CA ASP A 15 1.11 0.59 -13.71
C ASP A 15 1.93 -0.43 -14.50
N ASP A 16 1.36 -0.91 -15.61
CA ASP A 16 1.95 -1.93 -16.49
C ASP A 16 3.27 -1.52 -17.14
N ARG A 17 3.59 -0.22 -17.22
CA ARG A 17 4.87 0.24 -17.79
C ARG A 17 6.01 0.23 -16.78
N SER A 18 5.71 0.54 -15.53
CA SER A 18 6.71 0.72 -14.46
C SER A 18 6.68 -0.39 -13.41
N GLY A 19 5.63 -1.23 -13.38
CA GLY A 19 5.39 -2.21 -12.33
C GLY A 19 5.12 -1.58 -10.96
N GLN A 20 4.80 -0.28 -10.92
CA GLN A 20 4.55 0.45 -9.67
C GLN A 20 3.09 0.36 -9.26
N PHE A 21 2.89 0.36 -7.94
CA PHE A 21 1.55 0.32 -7.35
C PHE A 21 1.18 1.71 -6.84
N ALA A 22 0.05 2.22 -7.31
CA ALA A 22 -0.56 3.45 -6.82
C ALA A 22 -1.80 3.11 -5.99
N LEU A 23 -1.96 3.78 -4.85
CA LEU A 23 -3.13 3.61 -4.00
C LEU A 23 -4.32 4.37 -4.59
N GLU A 24 -5.42 3.68 -4.88
CA GLU A 24 -6.64 4.29 -5.42
C GLU A 24 -7.61 4.66 -4.30
N THR A 25 -7.92 3.70 -3.42
CA THR A 25 -8.82 3.91 -2.28
C THR A 25 -8.39 3.07 -1.08
N THR A 26 -8.79 3.50 0.11
CA THR A 26 -8.52 2.81 1.37
C THR A 26 -9.71 3.00 2.29
N GLU A 27 -10.08 1.93 2.99
CA GLU A 27 -11.16 1.97 3.96
C GLU A 27 -10.80 2.90 5.13
N GLY A 28 -11.69 3.83 5.46
CA GLY A 28 -11.51 4.78 6.57
C GLY A 28 -10.43 5.83 6.36
N LEU A 29 -9.82 5.94 5.17
CA LEU A 29 -8.78 6.92 4.86
C LEU A 29 -9.09 7.66 3.56
N GLY A 30 -8.81 8.97 3.55
CA GLY A 30 -8.81 9.76 2.31
C GLY A 30 -7.68 9.29 1.36
N ARG A 31 -7.76 9.72 0.09
CA ARG A 31 -6.74 9.38 -0.91
C ARG A 31 -5.33 9.81 -0.45
N ILE A 32 -4.40 8.85 -0.40
CA ILE A 32 -3.01 9.11 0.01
C ILE A 32 -2.12 9.20 -1.23
N ASP A 33 -1.71 10.40 -1.59
CA ASP A 33 -0.76 10.63 -2.70
C ASP A 33 0.69 10.67 -2.20
N TRP A 34 1.20 9.50 -1.81
CA TRP A 34 2.59 9.37 -1.33
C TRP A 34 3.60 9.42 -2.49
N GLN A 35 3.19 9.07 -3.72
CA GLN A 35 4.01 9.10 -4.91
C GLN A 35 4.44 10.52 -5.29
N ALA A 36 3.52 11.49 -5.18
CA ALA A 36 3.79 12.88 -5.54
C ALA A 36 4.53 13.68 -4.44
N HIS A 37 4.27 13.40 -3.16
CA HIS A 37 4.64 14.33 -2.09
C HIS A 37 5.51 13.74 -0.97
N ALA A 38 5.71 12.43 -0.88
CA ALA A 38 6.30 11.86 0.33
C ALA A 38 7.01 10.51 0.14
N ARG A 39 7.97 10.41 -0.80
CA ARG A 39 8.83 9.20 -0.92
C ARG A 39 9.48 8.78 0.39
N GLY A 40 9.83 9.74 1.26
CA GLY A 40 10.38 9.47 2.59
C GLY A 40 9.38 8.91 3.63
N ARG A 41 8.08 8.90 3.32
CA ARG A 41 7.00 8.40 4.21
C ARG A 41 6.44 7.06 3.75
N VAL A 42 7.02 6.44 2.73
CA VAL A 42 6.55 5.15 2.18
C VAL A 42 6.48 4.08 3.27
N LEU A 43 7.44 4.06 4.19
CA LEU A 43 7.43 3.13 5.32
C LEU A 43 6.21 3.34 6.23
N ASP A 44 5.91 4.59 6.59
CA ASP A 44 4.77 4.94 7.44
C ASP A 44 3.44 4.53 6.77
N VAL A 45 3.32 4.79 5.46
CA VAL A 45 2.16 4.39 4.65
C VAL A 45 2.06 2.87 4.57
N ALA A 46 3.17 2.16 4.40
CA ALA A 46 3.15 0.70 4.36
C ALA A 46 2.70 0.09 5.69
N HIS A 47 3.15 0.65 6.82
CA HIS A 47 2.68 0.25 8.15
C HIS A 47 1.19 0.54 8.36
N LEU A 48 0.70 1.67 7.87
CA LEU A 48 -0.71 2.03 7.96
C LEU A 48 -1.60 1.04 7.20
N LEU A 49 -1.18 0.67 5.99
CA LEU A 49 -1.95 -0.15 5.05
C LEU A 49 -1.71 -1.65 5.17
N GLY A 50 -0.67 -2.10 5.89
CA GLY A 50 -0.21 -3.49 5.81
C GLY A 50 0.43 -3.85 4.48
N ALA A 51 0.92 -2.84 3.77
CA ALA A 51 1.55 -3.01 2.48
C ALA A 51 2.89 -3.73 2.65
N SER A 52 3.26 -4.56 1.68
CA SER A 52 4.55 -5.23 1.68
C SER A 52 5.66 -4.30 1.16
N LEU A 53 6.85 -4.40 1.74
CA LEU A 53 8.00 -3.57 1.36
C LEU A 53 9.12 -4.40 0.71
N PRO A 54 9.84 -3.84 -0.29
CA PRO A 54 11.02 -4.48 -0.82
C PRO A 54 12.13 -4.56 0.24
N VAL A 55 12.77 -5.72 0.36
CA VAL A 55 13.96 -5.89 1.22
C VAL A 55 15.23 -5.57 0.44
N SER A 56 15.32 -6.09 -0.79
CA SER A 56 16.53 -6.06 -1.62
C SER A 56 16.29 -5.60 -3.05
N CYS A 57 15.03 -5.44 -3.49
CA CYS A 57 14.70 -5.06 -4.86
C CYS A 57 14.28 -3.58 -4.99
N ALA A 58 14.45 -3.03 -6.19
CA ALA A 58 14.06 -1.65 -6.51
C ALA A 58 12.93 -1.58 -7.56
N CYS A 59 12.24 -2.70 -7.82
CA CYS A 59 11.21 -2.79 -8.85
C CYS A 59 9.99 -1.91 -8.54
N ALA A 60 9.56 -1.89 -7.28
CA ALA A 60 8.57 -0.93 -6.78
C ALA A 60 8.89 -0.60 -5.32
N PRO A 61 8.58 0.62 -4.86
CA PRO A 61 8.89 1.06 -3.49
C PRO A 61 7.93 0.49 -2.43
N ILE A 62 6.76 0.00 -2.83
CA ILE A 62 5.70 -0.55 -1.97
C ILE A 62 4.82 -1.49 -2.79
N TYR A 63 4.25 -2.51 -2.14
CA TYR A 63 3.40 -3.53 -2.74
C TYR A 63 2.10 -3.69 -1.96
N PRO A 64 0.98 -4.09 -2.59
CA PRO A 64 -0.27 -4.33 -1.90
C PRO A 64 -0.13 -5.36 -0.76
N GLU A 65 -1.10 -5.34 0.16
CA GLU A 65 -1.17 -6.29 1.27
C GLU A 65 -1.07 -7.75 0.77
N GLY A 66 -0.36 -8.58 1.54
CA GLY A 66 -0.30 -10.03 1.32
C GLY A 66 0.82 -10.49 0.38
N PHE A 67 1.42 -9.61 -0.41
CA PHE A 67 2.53 -9.93 -1.31
C PHE A 67 3.74 -10.47 -0.53
N ALA A 68 4.17 -11.69 -0.85
CA ALA A 68 5.35 -12.33 -0.25
C ALA A 68 6.63 -12.14 -1.06
N PHE A 69 6.48 -12.02 -2.37
CA PHE A 69 7.56 -11.95 -3.34
C PHE A 69 7.26 -10.86 -4.36
N CYS A 70 8.32 -10.22 -4.86
CA CYS A 70 8.22 -9.26 -5.95
C CYS A 70 7.78 -9.97 -7.23
N PRO A 71 6.69 -9.54 -7.90
CA PRO A 71 6.22 -10.18 -9.14
C PRO A 71 7.21 -10.03 -10.30
N THR A 72 8.07 -9.01 -10.28
CA THR A 72 9.04 -8.72 -11.35
C THR A 72 10.33 -9.52 -11.23
N CYS A 73 10.86 -9.69 -10.01
CA CYS A 73 12.19 -10.28 -9.82
C CYS A 73 12.23 -11.47 -8.83
N GLY A 74 11.09 -11.84 -8.24
CA GLY A 74 10.98 -12.98 -7.31
C GLY A 74 11.63 -12.77 -5.94
N GLN A 75 12.26 -11.63 -5.67
CA GLN A 75 12.87 -11.34 -4.37
C GLN A 75 11.82 -11.29 -3.25
N ALA A 76 12.22 -11.72 -2.05
CA ALA A 76 11.35 -11.69 -0.88
C ALA A 76 10.99 -10.26 -0.47
N LEU A 77 9.74 -10.08 -0.07
CA LEU A 77 9.21 -8.83 0.46
C LEU A 77 9.00 -8.95 1.96
N HIS A 78 9.19 -7.84 2.67
CA HIS A 78 8.84 -7.75 4.07
C HIS A 78 7.33 -7.49 4.19
N LYS A 79 6.60 -8.50 4.64
CA LYS A 79 5.17 -8.39 4.91
C LYS A 79 4.96 -7.62 6.20
N LEU A 80 4.27 -6.50 6.10
CA LEU A 80 3.77 -5.81 7.28
C LEU A 80 2.40 -6.38 7.62
N ALA A 81 2.17 -6.67 8.90
CA ALA A 81 0.82 -6.89 9.38
C ALA A 81 0.11 -5.54 9.30
N GLY A 82 -0.90 -5.41 8.43
CA GLY A 82 -1.72 -4.22 8.38
C GLY A 82 -2.38 -3.92 9.71
N ARG A 83 -2.76 -2.66 9.90
CA ARG A 83 -3.54 -2.28 11.08
C ARG A 83 -4.93 -2.93 11.01
N SER A 84 -5.06 -4.10 11.64
CA SER A 84 -6.31 -4.53 12.31
C SER A 84 -6.47 -3.83 13.67
N LEU A 85 -6.13 -2.54 13.74
CA LEU A 85 -6.25 -1.76 14.96
C LEU A 85 -7.47 -0.87 14.80
N ARG A 86 -8.54 -1.21 15.54
CA ARG A 86 -9.66 -0.31 15.89
C ARG A 86 -9.13 1.12 15.89
N GLN A 87 -9.45 1.86 14.84
CA GLN A 87 -9.02 3.25 14.75
C GLN A 87 -9.73 3.99 15.89
N PRO A 88 -9.04 4.89 16.59
CA PRO A 88 -9.67 5.64 17.66
C PRO A 88 -10.81 6.49 17.07
N ASP A 89 -11.87 6.72 17.85
CA ASP A 89 -13.11 7.36 17.39
C ASP A 89 -12.93 8.77 16.79
N TRP A 90 -11.79 9.42 17.01
CA TRP A 90 -11.45 10.71 16.39
C TRP A 90 -10.93 10.61 14.94
N TRP A 91 -10.68 9.40 14.43
CA TRP A 91 -10.04 9.15 13.13
C TRP A 91 -11.03 9.21 11.94
N GLY A 92 -12.34 9.16 12.21
CA GLY A 92 -13.40 9.30 11.20
C GLY A 92 -14.17 10.62 11.36
N THR A 93 -14.97 10.98 10.35
CA THR A 93 -16.05 11.96 10.57
C THR A 93 -16.92 11.43 11.69
N ALA A 94 -17.16 12.23 12.75
CA ALA A 94 -18.12 11.88 13.79
C ALA A 94 -19.42 11.44 13.08
N GLY A 95 -19.75 10.16 13.17
CA GLY A 95 -20.99 9.64 12.62
C GLY A 95 -22.13 10.36 13.32
N ASP A 96 -23.03 10.93 12.53
CA ASP A 96 -24.40 11.26 12.94
C ASP A 96 -25.24 9.99 12.90
#